data_AF-A0A2G5UA45-F1
#
_entry.id   AF-A0A2G5UA45-F1
#
_cell.length_a   1.000
_cell.length_b   1.000
_cell.length_c   1.000
_cell.angle_alpha   90.00
_cell.angle_beta   90.00
_cell.angle_gamma   90.00
#
_symmetry.space_group_name_H-M   'P 1'
#
loop_
_entity.id
_entity.type
_entity.pdbx_description
1 polymer ?
#
loop_
_entity_poly.entity_id
_entity_poly.type
_entity_poly.pdbx_seq_one_letter_code
_entity_poly.pdbx_strand_id
1 'polypeptide(L)'
;MIFLLIFALFFIYLFDLFYWKRRNLPPGPLPLPIIGNLYLMTDDVKPGYKMYQKLKDQYGPVFTFWLANLPMVTVTDWKLIKQHFIKDGANFVGRPEFPINIEIRKGPYGIVESHGDRWVQQRRFALHILRDFGLGKNLMEEKVLSEVSAMIESIRKVKDDVDMQNLFDAAVGSVINNLLFGYRYDETNMSEFLELKNLMSKHFKITAEPIGALLIMYPWIGNLPFMGKYKRIVTDSWSGLLKMFRKQAEEKLAVIDYDSDGYSDYVEAFLKERKKHENEEGFGGYE
;
A
#
# COMPACT_ATOMS: atom_id res chain seq x y z
N MET A 1 -31.61 -22.41 28.08
CA MET A 1 -30.41 -21.76 28.66
C MET A 1 -29.43 -21.27 27.58
N ILE A 2 -28.99 -22.13 26.64
CA ILE A 2 -28.06 -21.73 25.56
C ILE A 2 -28.61 -20.59 24.68
N PHE A 3 -29.88 -20.66 24.26
CA PHE A 3 -30.49 -19.59 23.46
C PHE A 3 -30.53 -18.23 24.18
N LEU A 4 -30.79 -18.23 25.49
CA LEU A 4 -30.77 -17.01 26.30
C LEU A 4 -29.36 -16.42 26.41
N LEU A 5 -28.33 -17.27 26.52
CA LEU A 5 -26.92 -16.84 26.52
C LEU A 5 -26.52 -16.25 25.16
N ILE A 6 -26.87 -16.91 24.05
CA ILE A 6 -26.60 -16.40 22.70
C ILE A 6 -27.29 -15.04 22.50
N PHE A 7 -28.55 -14.92 22.92
CA PHE A 7 -29.30 -13.68 22.85
C PHE A 7 -28.64 -12.59 23.70
N ALA A 8 -28.29 -12.88 24.95
CA ALA A 8 -27.58 -11.93 25.81
C ALA A 8 -26.26 -11.46 25.19
N LEU A 9 -25.43 -12.38 24.67
CA LEU A 9 -24.17 -12.06 23.99
C LEU A 9 -24.40 -11.21 22.74
N PHE A 10 -25.45 -11.49 21.97
CA PHE A 10 -25.82 -10.70 20.81
C PHE A 10 -26.22 -9.26 21.20
N PHE A 11 -27.04 -9.07 22.23
CA PHE A 11 -27.41 -7.73 22.71
C PHE A 11 -26.22 -6.99 23.31
N ILE A 12 -25.32 -7.67 24.03
CA ILE A 12 -24.07 -7.08 24.52
C ILE A 12 -23.21 -6.63 23.33
N TYR A 13 -23.08 -7.45 22.30
CA TYR A 13 -22.36 -7.09 21.08
C TYR A 13 -22.98 -5.89 20.37
N LEU A 14 -24.31 -5.83 20.24
CA LEU A 14 -25.00 -4.68 19.65
C LEU A 14 -24.85 -3.42 20.50
N PHE A 15 -24.92 -3.53 21.83
CA PHE A 15 -24.66 -2.42 22.74
C PHE A 15 -23.22 -1.91 22.60
N ASP A 16 -22.25 -2.81 22.54
CA ASP A 16 -20.85 -2.47 22.29
C ASP A 16 -20.68 -1.72 20.97
N LEU A 17 -21.24 -2.26 19.88
CA LEU A 17 -21.13 -1.70 18.53
C LEU A 17 -21.84 -0.34 18.38
N PHE A 18 -23.08 -0.24 18.82
CA PHE A 18 -23.92 0.93 18.56
C PHE A 18 -23.73 2.06 19.57
N TYR A 19 -23.32 1.74 20.80
CA TYR A 19 -23.17 2.72 21.88
C TYR A 19 -21.71 2.83 22.35
N TRP A 20 -21.16 1.74 22.92
CA TRP A 20 -19.89 1.84 23.65
C TRP A 20 -18.72 2.30 22.79
N LYS A 21 -18.55 1.70 21.61
CA LYS A 21 -17.48 2.05 20.66
C LYS A 21 -17.65 3.42 20.03
N ARG A 22 -18.88 3.96 20.00
CA ARG A 22 -19.22 5.22 19.32
C ARG A 22 -19.25 6.43 20.25
N ARG A 23 -19.29 6.24 21.57
CA ARG A 23 -19.53 7.31 22.56
C ARG A 23 -18.60 8.52 22.49
N ASN A 24 -17.37 8.33 21.97
CA ASN A 24 -16.35 9.38 21.87
C ASN A 24 -15.91 9.65 20.42
N LEU A 25 -16.66 9.14 19.44
CA LEU A 25 -16.33 9.32 18.02
C LEU A 25 -17.18 10.43 17.40
N PRO A 26 -16.67 11.15 16.39
CA PRO A 26 -17.47 12.06 15.58
C PRO A 26 -18.72 11.39 15.00
N PRO A 27 -19.75 12.18 14.62
CA PRO A 27 -20.97 11.64 14.02
C PRO A 27 -20.67 10.85 12.74
N GLY A 28 -21.57 9.97 12.33
CA GLY A 28 -21.38 9.18 11.12
C GLY A 28 -22.48 8.15 10.91
N PRO A 29 -22.52 7.51 9.74
CA PRO A 29 -23.50 6.49 9.40
C PRO A 29 -23.47 5.32 10.39
N LEU A 30 -24.63 4.73 10.64
CA LEU A 30 -24.77 3.59 11.54
C LEU A 30 -23.98 2.37 10.99
N PRO A 31 -22.95 1.87 11.69
CA PRO A 31 -22.22 0.69 11.23
C PRO A 31 -23.09 -0.56 11.36
N LEU A 32 -23.16 -1.39 10.33
CA LEU A 32 -23.78 -2.71 10.43
C LEU A 32 -22.81 -3.71 11.10
N PRO A 33 -23.32 -4.71 11.84
CA PRO A 33 -22.52 -5.81 12.35
C PRO A 33 -21.59 -6.39 11.30
N ILE A 34 -20.32 -6.63 11.68
CA ILE A 34 -19.25 -7.20 10.85
C ILE A 34 -18.80 -6.27 9.72
N ILE A 35 -19.71 -5.82 8.85
CA ILE A 35 -19.34 -5.08 7.62
C ILE A 35 -19.15 -3.57 7.83
N GLY A 36 -19.53 -3.02 8.97
CA GLY A 36 -19.42 -1.57 9.23
C GLY A 36 -20.25 -0.77 8.23
N ASN A 37 -19.64 0.19 7.55
CA ASN A 37 -20.27 1.03 6.53
C ASN A 37 -19.96 0.61 5.09
N LEU A 38 -19.39 -0.59 4.87
CA LEU A 38 -19.07 -1.10 3.53
C LEU A 38 -20.29 -1.19 2.60
N TYR A 39 -21.51 -1.29 3.15
CA TYR A 39 -22.76 -1.27 2.38
C TYR A 39 -23.01 0.07 1.66
N LEU A 40 -22.30 1.14 2.02
CA LEU A 40 -22.38 2.44 1.33
C LEU A 40 -21.51 2.52 0.07
N MET A 41 -20.62 1.55 -0.14
CA MET A 41 -19.73 1.49 -1.30
C MET A 41 -20.45 0.86 -2.50
N THR A 42 -21.48 1.56 -2.97
CA THR A 42 -22.33 1.18 -4.12
C THR A 42 -21.79 1.74 -5.44
N ASP A 43 -22.30 1.27 -6.57
CA ASP A 43 -21.86 1.76 -7.88
C ASP A 43 -22.27 3.23 -8.14
N ASP A 44 -23.35 3.73 -7.54
CA ASP A 44 -23.80 5.13 -7.71
C ASP A 44 -22.86 6.15 -7.03
N VAL A 45 -22.02 5.69 -6.10
CA VAL A 45 -20.99 6.52 -5.46
C VAL A 45 -19.61 6.35 -6.09
N LYS A 46 -19.51 5.69 -7.26
CA LYS A 46 -18.26 5.65 -8.03
C LYS A 46 -18.06 6.98 -8.80
N PRO A 47 -16.82 7.51 -8.84
CA PRO A 47 -15.63 7.10 -8.09
C PRO A 47 -15.76 7.37 -6.58
N GLY A 48 -15.16 6.48 -5.76
CA GLY A 48 -15.45 6.35 -4.31
C GLY A 48 -15.34 7.62 -3.46
N TYR A 49 -14.65 8.68 -3.92
CA TYR A 49 -14.66 9.98 -3.21
C TYR A 49 -16.06 10.60 -3.11
N LYS A 50 -16.99 10.29 -4.04
CA LYS A 50 -18.37 10.80 -3.99
C LYS A 50 -19.13 10.29 -2.76
N MET A 51 -18.83 9.09 -2.28
CA MET A 51 -19.36 8.57 -1.02
C MET A 51 -19.00 9.50 0.13
N TYR A 52 -17.72 9.86 0.24
CA TYR A 52 -17.23 10.75 1.29
C TYR A 52 -17.79 12.18 1.16
N GLN A 53 -18.08 12.66 -0.07
CA GLN A 53 -18.79 13.92 -0.28
C GLN A 53 -20.22 13.88 0.28
N LYS A 54 -21.00 12.85 -0.06
CA LYS A 54 -22.36 12.66 0.50
C LYS A 54 -22.34 12.59 2.03
N LEU A 55 -21.37 11.86 2.60
CA LEU A 55 -21.20 11.75 4.05
C LEU A 55 -20.82 13.10 4.69
N LYS A 56 -19.95 13.87 4.04
CA LYS A 56 -19.61 15.24 4.48
C LYS A 56 -20.85 16.12 4.49
N ASP A 57 -21.67 16.08 3.46
CA ASP A 57 -22.88 16.92 3.36
C ASP A 57 -23.90 16.56 4.45
N GLN A 58 -23.94 15.29 4.87
CA GLN A 58 -24.86 14.79 5.90
C GLN A 58 -24.35 14.98 7.34
N TYR A 59 -23.06 14.71 7.59
CA TYR A 59 -22.50 14.62 8.95
C TYR A 59 -21.53 15.77 9.28
N GLY A 60 -21.22 16.62 8.32
CA GLY A 60 -20.30 17.74 8.46
C GLY A 60 -18.84 17.40 8.12
N PRO A 61 -17.91 18.33 8.38
CA PRO A 61 -16.53 18.23 7.92
C PRO A 61 -15.69 17.13 8.59
N VAL A 62 -16.13 16.64 9.75
CA VAL A 62 -15.49 15.57 10.52
C VAL A 62 -16.52 14.51 10.86
N PHE A 63 -16.33 13.30 10.36
CA PHE A 63 -17.27 12.19 10.57
C PHE A 63 -16.55 10.85 10.69
N THR A 64 -17.25 9.84 11.21
CA THR A 64 -16.70 8.49 11.38
C THR A 64 -17.26 7.56 10.32
N PHE A 65 -16.39 6.95 9.52
CA PHE A 65 -16.70 5.85 8.61
C PHE A 65 -16.14 4.55 9.16
N TRP A 66 -16.91 3.48 9.21
CA TRP A 66 -16.48 2.18 9.72
C TRP A 66 -16.06 1.26 8.58
N LEU A 67 -14.76 1.00 8.46
CA LEU A 67 -14.22 -0.03 7.59
C LEU A 67 -14.29 -1.36 8.33
N ALA A 68 -15.40 -2.10 8.16
CA ALA A 68 -15.71 -3.25 9.00
C ALA A 68 -15.73 -2.88 10.50
N ASN A 69 -14.82 -3.44 11.31
CA ASN A 69 -14.65 -3.09 12.72
C ASN A 69 -13.67 -1.93 12.98
N LEU A 70 -13.03 -1.37 11.95
CA LEU A 70 -12.08 -0.27 12.10
C LEU A 70 -12.80 1.08 11.94
N PRO A 71 -12.95 1.89 13.01
CA PRO A 71 -13.45 3.26 12.88
C PRO A 71 -12.40 4.16 12.23
N MET A 72 -12.78 4.81 11.14
CA MET A 72 -11.98 5.79 10.42
C MET A 72 -12.58 7.18 10.60
N VAL A 73 -11.94 8.01 11.43
CA VAL A 73 -12.29 9.42 11.53
C VAL A 73 -11.82 10.14 10.27
N THR A 74 -12.78 10.59 9.47
CA THR A 74 -12.55 11.26 8.20
C THR A 74 -12.62 12.77 8.42
N VAL A 75 -11.57 13.47 7.99
CA VAL A 75 -11.47 14.93 8.05
C VAL A 75 -11.47 15.46 6.62
N THR A 76 -12.43 16.32 6.30
CA THR A 76 -12.61 16.88 4.95
C THR A 76 -12.39 18.40 4.89
N ASP A 77 -12.19 19.05 6.03
CA ASP A 77 -11.87 20.48 6.09
C ASP A 77 -10.36 20.71 5.95
N TRP A 78 -9.99 21.62 5.06
CA TRP A 78 -8.59 21.95 4.77
C TRP A 78 -7.82 22.46 6.00
N LYS A 79 -8.43 23.32 6.82
CA LYS A 79 -7.75 23.90 7.99
C LYS A 79 -7.48 22.81 9.02
N LEU A 80 -8.44 21.91 9.24
CA LEU A 80 -8.27 20.76 10.13
C LEU A 80 -7.24 19.76 9.60
N ILE A 81 -7.23 19.47 8.29
CA ILE A 81 -6.20 18.62 7.69
C ILE A 81 -4.81 19.20 7.94
N LYS A 82 -4.62 20.51 7.67
CA LYS A 82 -3.34 21.20 7.94
C LYS A 82 -2.99 21.22 9.42
N GLN A 83 -3.97 21.39 10.30
CA GLN A 83 -3.73 21.35 11.74
C GLN A 83 -3.27 19.96 12.18
N HIS A 84 -4.04 18.91 11.91
CA HIS A 84 -3.77 17.58 12.43
C HIS A 84 -2.57 16.90 11.76
N PHE A 85 -2.42 16.98 10.43
CA PHE A 85 -1.38 16.24 9.72
C PHE A 85 -0.06 17.00 9.53
N ILE A 86 -0.04 18.33 9.77
CA ILE A 86 1.19 19.14 9.67
C ILE A 86 1.59 19.72 11.02
N LYS A 87 0.72 20.47 11.70
CA LYS A 87 1.07 21.10 12.99
C LYS A 87 1.15 20.08 14.12
N ASP A 88 0.15 19.21 14.21
CA ASP A 88 0.04 18.16 15.24
C ASP A 88 0.50 16.79 14.71
N GLY A 89 1.24 16.76 13.60
CA GLY A 89 1.50 15.55 12.81
C GLY A 89 2.10 14.39 13.61
N ALA A 90 2.87 14.68 14.66
CA ALA A 90 3.43 13.69 15.59
C ALA A 90 2.36 12.80 16.24
N ASN A 91 1.16 13.31 16.46
CA ASN A 91 0.04 12.55 17.05
C ASN A 91 -0.67 11.64 16.04
N PHE A 92 -0.43 11.83 14.73
CA PHE A 92 -1.10 11.12 13.64
C PHE A 92 -0.12 10.30 12.79
N VAL A 93 1.05 9.93 13.34
CA VAL A 93 2.07 9.13 12.63
C VAL A 93 1.76 7.64 12.57
N GLY A 94 0.71 7.17 13.24
CA GLY A 94 0.30 5.77 13.22
C GLY A 94 -0.02 5.27 11.80
N ARG A 95 0.00 3.94 11.62
CA ARG A 95 -0.53 3.25 10.45
C ARG A 95 -1.55 2.21 10.93
N PRO A 96 -2.64 2.01 10.19
CA PRO A 96 -3.53 0.89 10.48
C PRO A 96 -2.81 -0.42 10.13
N GLU A 97 -2.90 -1.39 11.02
CA GLU A 97 -2.49 -2.77 10.73
C GLU A 97 -3.66 -3.52 10.10
N PHE A 98 -3.43 -4.06 8.92
CA PHE A 98 -4.40 -4.90 8.24
C PHE A 98 -4.05 -6.38 8.40
N PRO A 99 -4.93 -7.21 8.99
CA PRO A 99 -4.63 -8.62 9.25
C PRO A 99 -4.17 -9.42 8.02
N ILE A 100 -4.70 -9.12 6.82
CA ILE A 100 -4.25 -9.80 5.59
C ILE A 100 -2.77 -9.52 5.27
N ASN A 101 -2.29 -8.31 5.56
CA ASN A 101 -0.90 -7.93 5.29
C ASN A 101 0.03 -8.65 6.25
N ILE A 102 -0.38 -8.86 7.51
CA ILE A 102 0.35 -9.68 8.47
C ILE A 102 0.39 -11.15 8.00
N GLU A 103 -0.72 -11.69 7.49
CA GLU A 103 -0.76 -13.07 6.97
C GLU A 103 0.23 -13.28 5.81
N ILE A 104 0.30 -12.32 4.88
CA ILE A 104 1.13 -12.40 3.67
C ILE A 104 2.60 -12.03 3.96
N ARG A 105 2.85 -10.92 4.67
CA ARG A 105 4.19 -10.34 4.87
C ARG A 105 4.87 -10.78 6.17
N LYS A 106 4.13 -11.47 7.05
CA LYS A 106 4.61 -11.90 8.39
C LYS A 106 4.99 -10.75 9.32
N GLY A 107 4.48 -9.55 9.09
CA GLY A 107 4.69 -8.39 9.95
C GLY A 107 4.59 -7.04 9.22
N PRO A 108 4.57 -5.93 9.98
CA PRO A 108 4.52 -4.57 9.44
C PRO A 108 5.91 -4.11 9.00
N TYR A 109 6.35 -4.59 7.83
CA TYR A 109 7.67 -4.30 7.27
C TYR A 109 7.65 -3.20 6.21
N GLY A 110 8.80 -2.58 5.95
CA GLY A 110 8.95 -1.53 4.95
C GLY A 110 8.41 -0.17 5.40
N ILE A 111 8.71 0.87 4.63
CA ILE A 111 8.48 2.27 4.99
C ILE A 111 6.98 2.64 5.08
N VAL A 112 6.12 1.90 4.38
CA VAL A 112 4.67 2.17 4.32
C VAL A 112 3.96 1.69 5.59
N GLU A 113 4.30 0.51 6.09
CA GLU A 113 3.58 -0.16 7.18
C GLU A 113 4.32 -0.18 8.51
N SER A 114 5.64 0.01 8.53
CA SER A 114 6.41 0.03 9.79
C SER A 114 6.10 1.25 10.67
N HIS A 115 6.47 1.14 11.94
CA HIS A 115 6.27 2.16 12.98
C HIS A 115 7.51 2.38 13.83
N GLY A 116 7.47 3.42 14.67
CA GLY A 116 8.49 3.70 15.67
C GLY A 116 9.88 3.88 15.07
N ASP A 117 10.90 3.42 15.79
CA ASP A 117 12.30 3.58 15.41
C ASP A 117 12.63 2.87 14.09
N ARG A 118 12.03 1.70 13.85
CA ARG A 118 12.15 0.96 12.58
C ARG A 118 11.74 1.83 11.40
N TRP A 119 10.58 2.49 11.48
CA TRP A 119 10.13 3.41 10.42
C TRP A 119 11.07 4.60 10.25
N VAL A 120 11.54 5.19 11.34
CA VAL A 120 12.47 6.34 11.31
C VAL A 120 13.78 5.95 10.61
N GLN A 121 14.36 4.81 10.96
CA GLN A 121 15.60 4.31 10.38
C GLN A 121 15.43 3.99 8.89
N GLN A 122 14.42 3.20 8.51
CA GLN A 122 14.16 2.86 7.10
C GLN A 122 13.89 4.12 6.25
N ARG A 123 13.12 5.07 6.77
CA ARG A 123 12.84 6.33 6.07
C ARG A 123 14.10 7.18 5.89
N ARG A 124 14.95 7.30 6.92
CA ARG A 124 16.20 8.06 6.83
C ARG A 124 17.14 7.44 5.82
N PHE A 125 17.34 6.12 5.91
CA PHE A 125 18.13 5.37 4.95
C PHE A 125 17.61 5.59 3.52
N ALA A 126 16.32 5.37 3.28
CA ALA A 126 15.79 5.50 1.93
C ALA A 126 15.92 6.90 1.35
N LEU A 127 15.67 7.95 2.16
CA LEU A 127 15.84 9.32 1.72
C LEU A 127 17.31 9.69 1.47
N HIS A 128 18.25 9.10 2.21
CA HIS A 128 19.68 9.26 1.97
C HIS A 128 20.04 8.66 0.61
N ILE A 129 19.78 7.37 0.43
CA ILE A 129 20.12 6.65 -0.80
C ILE A 129 19.42 7.25 -2.03
N LEU A 130 18.14 7.63 -1.94
CA LEU A 130 17.45 8.29 -3.05
C LEU A 130 18.09 9.63 -3.42
N ARG A 131 18.63 10.40 -2.47
CA ARG A 131 19.36 11.64 -2.75
C ARG A 131 20.72 11.39 -3.39
N ASP A 132 21.37 10.29 -3.05
CA ASP A 132 22.61 9.86 -3.72
C ASP A 132 22.34 9.52 -5.19
N PHE A 133 21.19 8.87 -5.46
CA PHE A 133 20.70 8.63 -6.83
C PHE A 133 19.99 9.81 -7.51
N GLY A 134 20.08 11.01 -6.93
CA GLY A 134 19.67 12.23 -7.61
C GLY A 134 18.30 12.79 -7.23
N LEU A 135 17.58 12.24 -6.25
CA LEU A 135 16.30 12.79 -5.81
C LEU A 135 16.45 14.28 -5.45
N GLY A 136 15.78 15.15 -6.22
CA GLY A 136 15.85 16.60 -6.09
C GLY A 136 17.10 17.25 -6.69
N LYS A 137 17.83 16.55 -7.57
CA LYS A 137 19.05 17.01 -8.27
C LYS A 137 18.94 16.74 -9.78
N ASN A 138 19.82 17.36 -10.57
CA ASN A 138 19.87 17.19 -12.05
C ASN A 138 20.06 15.73 -12.49
N LEU A 139 20.75 14.90 -11.69
CA LEU A 139 20.94 13.49 -12.02
C LEU A 139 19.61 12.72 -12.20
N MET A 140 18.58 13.06 -11.41
CA MET A 140 17.25 12.44 -11.58
C MET A 140 16.55 12.97 -12.84
N GLU A 141 16.72 14.26 -13.13
CA GLU A 141 16.20 14.85 -14.37
C GLU A 141 16.78 14.16 -15.59
N GLU A 142 18.10 13.93 -15.62
CA GLU A 142 18.77 13.18 -16.69
C GLU A 142 18.21 11.76 -16.85
N LYS A 143 17.98 11.03 -15.75
CA LYS A 143 17.34 9.70 -15.79
C LYS A 143 15.93 9.76 -16.39
N VAL A 144 15.13 10.74 -15.98
CA VAL A 144 13.76 10.93 -16.52
C VAL A 144 13.80 11.30 -18.00
N LEU A 145 14.67 12.22 -18.42
CA LEU A 145 14.82 12.63 -19.81
C LEU A 145 15.32 11.49 -20.70
N SER A 146 16.17 10.61 -20.18
CA SER A 146 16.60 9.40 -20.88
C SER A 146 15.42 8.48 -21.17
N GLU A 147 14.53 8.23 -20.19
CA GLU A 147 13.33 7.40 -20.42
C GLU A 147 12.33 8.07 -21.35
N VAL A 148 12.17 9.40 -21.27
CA VAL A 148 11.33 10.16 -22.21
C VAL A 148 11.87 10.03 -23.64
N SER A 149 13.19 10.15 -23.82
CA SER A 149 13.82 10.01 -25.14
C SER A 149 13.62 8.61 -25.71
N ALA A 150 13.83 7.57 -24.90
CA ALA A 150 13.58 6.20 -25.31
C ALA A 150 12.10 5.93 -25.64
N MET A 151 11.17 6.51 -24.87
CA MET A 151 9.74 6.42 -25.17
C MET A 151 9.41 7.08 -26.52
N ILE A 152 9.94 8.26 -26.81
CA ILE A 152 9.76 8.95 -28.09
C ILE A 152 10.33 8.12 -29.25
N GLU A 153 11.49 7.51 -29.06
CA GLU A 153 12.07 6.61 -30.06
C GLU A 153 11.19 5.39 -30.34
N SER A 154 10.64 4.76 -29.30
CA SER A 154 9.69 3.65 -29.47
C SER A 154 8.44 4.08 -30.23
N ILE A 155 7.89 5.26 -29.93
CA ILE A 155 6.72 5.81 -30.66
C ILE A 155 7.06 6.01 -32.15
N ARG A 156 8.25 6.55 -32.46
CA ARG A 156 8.67 6.79 -33.86
C ARG A 156 8.81 5.51 -34.69
N LYS A 157 9.04 4.36 -34.05
CA LYS A 157 9.17 3.05 -34.74
C LYS A 157 7.83 2.43 -35.10
N VAL A 158 6.75 2.82 -34.42
CA VAL A 158 5.41 2.26 -34.64
C VAL A 158 4.70 3.05 -35.74
N LYS A 159 4.08 2.33 -36.69
CA LYS A 159 3.33 2.92 -37.81
C LYS A 159 1.81 2.98 -37.57
N ASP A 160 1.34 2.24 -36.57
CA ASP A 160 -0.06 2.08 -36.21
C ASP A 160 -0.37 2.83 -34.90
N ASP A 161 -1.61 2.67 -34.41
CA ASP A 161 -2.04 3.23 -33.13
C ASP A 161 -1.18 2.72 -31.96
N VAL A 162 -0.84 3.64 -31.06
CA VAL A 162 0.04 3.38 -29.92
C VAL A 162 -0.75 3.43 -28.62
N ASP A 163 -0.59 2.41 -27.78
CA ASP A 163 -1.08 2.43 -26.40
C ASP A 163 -0.19 3.31 -25.52
N MET A 164 -0.55 4.59 -25.46
CA MET A 164 0.17 5.59 -24.66
C MET A 164 0.17 5.27 -23.17
N GLN A 165 -0.87 4.61 -22.63
CA GLN A 165 -0.93 4.31 -21.20
C GLN A 165 0.15 3.29 -20.82
N ASN A 166 0.30 2.23 -21.60
CA ASN A 166 1.36 1.25 -21.38
C ASN A 166 2.77 1.85 -21.54
N LEU A 167 2.96 2.76 -22.49
CA LEU A 167 4.24 3.46 -22.65
C LEU A 167 4.59 4.35 -21.46
N PHE A 168 3.64 5.17 -20.98
CA PHE A 168 3.88 6.02 -19.81
C PHE A 168 4.14 5.18 -18.56
N ASP A 169 3.36 4.12 -18.35
CA ASP A 169 3.53 3.25 -17.19
C ASP A 169 4.90 2.55 -17.23
N ALA A 170 5.33 2.07 -18.41
CA ALA A 170 6.64 1.45 -18.58
C ALA A 170 7.80 2.44 -18.40
N ALA A 171 7.65 3.69 -18.86
CA ALA A 171 8.65 4.73 -18.65
C ALA A 171 8.80 5.07 -17.15
N VAL A 172 7.69 5.25 -16.44
CA VAL A 172 7.70 5.48 -14.98
C VAL A 172 8.27 4.28 -14.24
N GLY A 173 7.83 3.07 -14.62
CA GLY A 173 8.35 1.81 -14.08
C GLY A 173 9.85 1.69 -14.29
N SER A 174 10.35 2.09 -15.46
CA SER A 174 11.79 2.06 -15.79
C SER A 174 12.60 3.03 -14.96
N VAL A 175 12.12 4.26 -14.72
CA VAL A 175 12.80 5.19 -13.81
C VAL A 175 12.91 4.58 -12.41
N ILE A 176 11.81 4.04 -11.88
CA ILE A 176 11.78 3.43 -10.54
C ILE A 176 12.71 2.21 -10.49
N ASN A 177 12.61 1.31 -11.47
CA ASN A 177 13.38 0.06 -11.50
C ASN A 177 14.88 0.32 -11.71
N ASN A 178 15.23 1.36 -12.47
CA ASN A 178 16.63 1.79 -12.62
C ASN A 178 17.20 2.27 -11.27
N LEU A 179 16.41 2.99 -10.47
CA LEU A 179 16.84 3.41 -9.13
C LEU A 179 16.94 2.24 -8.15
N LEU A 180 16.05 1.25 -8.27
CA LEU A 180 15.97 0.14 -7.33
C LEU A 180 16.96 -0.99 -7.63
N PHE A 181 17.10 -1.36 -8.91
CA PHE A 181 17.83 -2.56 -9.37
C PHE A 181 18.83 -2.27 -10.49
N GLY A 182 19.00 -0.99 -10.89
CA GLY A 182 20.00 -0.59 -11.87
C GLY A 182 19.62 -0.81 -13.34
N TYR A 183 18.42 -1.32 -13.65
CA TYR A 183 17.99 -1.58 -15.03
C TYR A 183 16.61 -1.02 -15.37
N ARG A 184 16.38 -0.76 -16.66
CA ARG A 184 15.14 -0.24 -17.24
C ARG A 184 14.33 -1.33 -17.94
N TYR A 185 13.05 -1.07 -18.19
CA TYR A 185 12.24 -1.95 -19.02
C TYR A 185 12.39 -1.59 -20.51
N ASP A 186 12.71 -2.59 -21.31
CA ASP A 186 12.84 -2.52 -22.76
C ASP A 186 12.16 -3.74 -23.41
N GLU A 187 12.35 -3.91 -24.72
CA GLU A 187 11.72 -5.00 -25.49
C GLU A 187 12.03 -6.40 -24.92
N THR A 188 13.16 -6.58 -24.23
CA THR A 188 13.60 -7.90 -23.72
C THR A 188 12.91 -8.33 -22.42
N ASN A 189 12.44 -7.36 -21.62
CA ASN A 189 11.88 -7.60 -20.29
C ASN A 189 10.52 -6.88 -20.08
N MET A 190 9.93 -6.29 -21.12
CA MET A 190 8.62 -5.63 -21.06
C MET A 190 7.50 -6.54 -20.54
N SER A 191 7.57 -7.84 -20.84
CA SER A 191 6.60 -8.83 -20.35
C SER A 191 6.57 -8.90 -18.82
N GLU A 192 7.72 -8.78 -18.17
CA GLU A 192 7.83 -8.72 -16.70
C GLU A 192 7.10 -7.50 -16.15
N PHE A 193 7.31 -6.33 -16.77
CA PHE A 193 6.62 -5.10 -16.38
C PHE A 193 5.09 -5.23 -16.53
N LEU A 194 4.62 -5.78 -17.65
CA LEU A 194 3.18 -5.94 -17.89
C LEU A 194 2.54 -6.93 -16.90
N GLU A 195 3.27 -7.99 -16.52
CA GLU A 195 2.83 -8.92 -15.46
C GLU A 195 2.73 -8.20 -14.11
N LEU A 196 3.76 -7.43 -13.74
CA LEU A 196 3.80 -6.62 -12.52
C LEU A 196 2.59 -5.66 -12.46
N LYS A 197 2.37 -4.91 -13.54
CA LYS A 197 1.27 -3.96 -13.69
C LYS A 197 -0.09 -4.65 -13.56
N ASN A 198 -0.26 -5.83 -14.17
CA ASN A 198 -1.50 -6.59 -14.11
C ASN A 198 -1.78 -7.11 -12.69
N LEU A 199 -0.77 -7.64 -11.99
CA LEU A 199 -0.90 -8.08 -10.59
C LEU A 199 -1.28 -6.92 -9.68
N MET A 200 -0.62 -5.76 -9.81
CA MET A 200 -0.96 -4.55 -9.04
C MET A 200 -2.38 -4.08 -9.34
N SER A 201 -2.76 -3.99 -10.61
CA SER A 201 -4.10 -3.53 -11.03
C SER A 201 -5.20 -4.46 -10.49
N LYS A 202 -4.98 -5.78 -10.55
CA LYS A 202 -5.90 -6.77 -10.01
C LYS A 202 -6.05 -6.64 -8.49
N HIS A 203 -4.92 -6.45 -7.78
CA HIS A 203 -4.90 -6.27 -6.33
C HIS A 203 -5.65 -5.00 -5.90
N PHE A 204 -5.38 -3.85 -6.51
CA PHE A 204 -6.08 -2.60 -6.17
C PHE A 204 -7.56 -2.65 -6.53
N LYS A 205 -7.93 -3.27 -7.66
CA LYS A 205 -9.33 -3.41 -8.05
C LYS A 205 -10.12 -4.24 -7.04
N ILE A 206 -9.60 -5.38 -6.59
CA ILE A 206 -10.34 -6.23 -5.64
C ILE A 206 -10.42 -5.59 -4.25
N THR A 207 -9.33 -4.97 -3.78
CA THR A 207 -9.27 -4.37 -2.44
C THR A 207 -10.11 -3.10 -2.31
N ALA A 208 -10.36 -2.40 -3.43
CA ALA A 208 -11.27 -1.27 -3.50
C ALA A 208 -12.76 -1.66 -3.46
N GLU A 209 -13.11 -2.94 -3.64
CA GLU A 209 -14.49 -3.41 -3.57
C GLU A 209 -14.87 -3.80 -2.12
N PRO A 210 -16.15 -3.74 -1.73
CA PRO A 210 -16.61 -4.06 -0.36
C PRO A 210 -16.13 -5.43 0.13
N ILE A 211 -16.13 -6.41 -0.76
CA ILE A 211 -15.67 -7.77 -0.47
C ILE A 211 -14.16 -7.83 -0.18
N GLY A 212 -13.35 -7.06 -0.90
CA GLY A 212 -11.91 -7.01 -0.67
C GLY A 212 -11.57 -6.29 0.62
N ALA A 213 -12.23 -5.17 0.90
CA ALA A 213 -12.11 -4.47 2.17
C ALA A 213 -12.46 -5.37 3.37
N LEU A 214 -13.51 -6.19 3.24
CA LEU A 214 -13.90 -7.14 4.28
C LEU A 214 -12.83 -8.24 4.47
N LEU A 215 -12.23 -8.75 3.39
CA LEU A 215 -11.15 -9.74 3.46
C LEU A 215 -9.86 -9.19 4.05
N ILE A 216 -9.57 -7.91 3.80
CA ILE A 216 -8.42 -7.21 4.39
C ILE A 216 -8.54 -7.19 5.92
N MET A 217 -9.75 -6.91 6.42
CA MET A 217 -10.05 -6.83 7.86
C MET A 217 -10.26 -8.20 8.51
N TYR A 218 -10.83 -9.16 7.78
CA TYR A 218 -11.16 -10.50 8.27
C TYR A 218 -10.69 -11.60 7.32
N PRO A 219 -9.38 -11.93 7.30
CA PRO A 219 -8.84 -12.97 6.42
C PRO A 219 -9.48 -14.35 6.59
N TRP A 220 -10.03 -14.64 7.78
CA TRP A 220 -10.71 -15.89 8.09
C TRP A 220 -11.99 -16.09 7.25
N ILE A 221 -12.63 -15.01 6.80
CA ILE A 221 -13.81 -15.10 5.92
C ILE A 221 -13.46 -15.82 4.62
N GLY A 222 -12.21 -15.69 4.15
CA GLY A 222 -11.72 -16.40 2.98
C GLY A 222 -11.70 -17.94 3.12
N ASN A 223 -11.81 -18.49 4.32
CA ASN A 223 -11.87 -19.94 4.52
C ASN A 223 -13.28 -20.51 4.26
N LEU A 224 -14.28 -19.66 4.00
CA LEU A 224 -15.64 -20.08 3.67
C LEU A 224 -15.74 -20.56 2.20
N PRO A 225 -16.61 -21.54 1.89
CA PRO A 225 -16.66 -22.24 0.59
C PRO A 225 -16.76 -21.35 -0.68
N PHE A 226 -17.31 -20.13 -0.57
CA PHE A 226 -17.45 -19.20 -1.70
C PHE A 226 -16.49 -18.01 -1.67
N MET A 227 -15.84 -17.78 -0.52
CA MET A 227 -14.98 -16.63 -0.28
C MET A 227 -13.51 -16.93 -0.59
N GLY A 228 -13.13 -18.21 -0.61
CA GLY A 228 -11.77 -18.65 -0.92
C GLY A 228 -11.24 -18.16 -2.26
N LYS A 229 -12.10 -18.06 -3.29
CA LYS A 229 -11.70 -17.50 -4.58
C LYS A 229 -11.25 -16.04 -4.48
N TYR A 230 -11.93 -15.24 -3.66
CA TYR A 230 -11.63 -13.82 -3.48
C TYR A 230 -10.38 -13.63 -2.63
N LYS A 231 -10.25 -14.41 -1.53
CA LYS A 231 -9.03 -14.42 -0.73
C LYS A 231 -7.82 -14.78 -1.60
N ARG A 232 -7.94 -15.86 -2.39
CA ARG A 232 -6.89 -16.29 -3.31
C ARG A 232 -6.51 -15.19 -4.31
N ILE A 233 -7.47 -14.46 -4.87
CA ILE A 233 -7.16 -13.33 -5.77
C ILE A 233 -6.35 -12.25 -5.04
N VAL A 234 -6.74 -11.87 -3.82
CA VAL A 234 -6.04 -10.85 -3.01
C VAL A 234 -4.63 -11.31 -2.67
N THR A 235 -4.50 -12.53 -2.14
CA THR A 235 -3.23 -13.11 -1.68
C THR A 235 -2.28 -13.42 -2.83
N ASP A 236 -2.75 -14.01 -3.93
CA ASP A 236 -1.92 -14.40 -5.06
C ASP A 236 -1.39 -13.17 -5.81
N SER A 237 -2.23 -12.13 -5.96
CA SER A 237 -1.79 -10.90 -6.63
C SER A 237 -0.68 -10.20 -5.83
N TRP A 238 -0.81 -10.14 -4.50
CA TRP A 238 0.19 -9.49 -3.63
C TRP A 238 1.43 -10.35 -3.42
N SER A 239 1.26 -11.66 -3.22
CA SER A 239 2.39 -12.59 -3.08
C SER A 239 3.18 -12.72 -4.39
N GLY A 240 2.49 -12.71 -5.54
CA GLY A 240 3.14 -12.65 -6.86
C GLY A 240 4.01 -11.41 -7.01
N LEU A 241 3.48 -10.24 -6.65
CA LEU A 241 4.24 -8.98 -6.62
C LEU A 241 5.49 -9.09 -5.73
N LEU A 242 5.34 -9.60 -4.50
CA LEU A 242 6.47 -9.79 -3.58
C LEU A 242 7.49 -10.81 -4.11
N LYS A 243 7.03 -11.86 -4.79
CA LYS A 243 7.90 -12.88 -5.40
C LYS A 243 8.76 -12.28 -6.51
N MET A 244 8.22 -11.39 -7.34
CA MET A 244 8.98 -10.71 -8.39
C MET A 244 10.09 -9.84 -7.80
N PHE A 245 9.77 -8.98 -6.83
CA PHE A 245 10.80 -8.16 -6.16
C PHE A 245 11.83 -9.01 -5.42
N ARG A 246 11.40 -10.12 -4.80
CA ARG A 246 12.31 -11.06 -4.15
C ARG A 246 13.28 -11.69 -5.15
N LYS A 247 12.79 -12.11 -6.33
CA LYS A 247 13.65 -12.66 -7.39
C LYS A 247 14.73 -11.65 -7.81
N GLN A 248 14.34 -10.40 -8.06
CA GLN A 248 15.28 -9.34 -8.45
C GLN A 248 16.30 -9.06 -7.33
N ALA A 249 15.87 -9.07 -6.07
CA ALA A 249 16.77 -8.91 -4.93
C ALA A 249 17.74 -10.11 -4.76
N GLU A 250 17.29 -11.34 -5.02
CA GLU A 250 18.13 -12.55 -5.01
C GLU A 250 19.15 -12.54 -6.14
N GLU A 251 18.76 -12.11 -7.34
CA GLU A 251 19.68 -11.90 -8.47
C GLU A 251 20.76 -10.87 -8.14
N LYS A 252 20.39 -9.77 -7.49
CA LYS A 252 21.35 -8.75 -7.03
C LYS A 252 22.27 -9.29 -5.94
N LEU A 253 21.73 -10.06 -4.99
CA LEU A 253 22.49 -10.70 -3.92
C LEU A 253 23.55 -11.66 -4.44
N ALA A 254 23.32 -12.32 -5.58
CA ALA A 254 24.26 -13.26 -6.16
C ALA A 254 25.51 -12.60 -6.75
N VAL A 255 25.45 -11.30 -7.08
CA VAL A 255 26.52 -10.56 -7.76
C VAL A 255 27.09 -9.40 -6.95
N ILE A 256 26.59 -9.19 -5.73
CA ILE A 256 26.98 -8.07 -4.89
C ILE A 256 28.43 -8.21 -4.39
N ASP A 257 29.19 -7.14 -4.56
CA ASP A 257 30.52 -7.00 -3.96
C ASP A 257 30.40 -6.19 -2.67
N TYR A 258 30.50 -6.87 -1.52
CA TYR A 258 30.39 -6.22 -0.21
C TYR A 258 31.62 -5.40 0.18
N ASP A 259 32.75 -5.60 -0.47
CA ASP A 259 34.01 -4.95 -0.11
C ASP A 259 34.22 -3.63 -0.87
N SER A 260 33.38 -3.35 -1.88
CA SER A 260 33.40 -2.06 -2.58
C SER A 260 32.72 -0.94 -1.78
N ASP A 261 33.32 0.26 -1.83
CA ASP A 261 32.85 1.45 -1.11
C ASP A 261 31.54 2.04 -1.68
N GLY A 262 31.23 1.75 -2.96
CA GLY A 262 30.07 2.30 -3.67
C GLY A 262 28.87 1.36 -3.72
N TYR A 263 27.76 1.81 -4.29
CA TYR A 263 26.61 0.98 -4.63
C TYR A 263 25.99 1.50 -5.93
N SER A 264 25.50 0.58 -6.77
CA SER A 264 24.97 0.91 -8.09
C SER A 264 23.46 1.15 -8.12
N ASP A 265 22.74 0.65 -7.12
CA ASP A 265 21.30 0.84 -6.95
C ASP A 265 20.89 0.81 -5.47
N TYR A 266 19.61 1.11 -5.21
CA TYR A 266 19.06 1.13 -3.86
C TYR A 266 19.16 -0.21 -3.15
N VAL A 267 18.90 -1.32 -3.85
CA VAL A 267 18.86 -2.65 -3.25
C VAL A 267 20.26 -3.08 -2.84
N GLU A 268 21.28 -2.78 -3.64
CA GLU A 268 22.68 -3.00 -3.26
C GLU A 268 23.04 -2.23 -1.98
N ALA A 269 22.70 -0.94 -1.93
CA ALA A 269 22.92 -0.12 -0.74
C ALA A 269 22.23 -0.72 0.49
N PHE A 270 20.98 -1.18 0.33
CA PHE A 270 20.19 -1.79 1.40
C PHE A 270 20.82 -3.10 1.87
N LEU A 271 21.28 -3.95 0.95
CA LEU A 271 21.93 -5.22 1.28
C LEU A 271 23.27 -5.02 2.01
N LYS A 272 24.06 -4.04 1.58
CA LYS A 272 25.30 -3.66 2.28
C LYS A 272 25.02 -3.13 3.68
N GLU A 273 24.04 -2.25 3.83
CA GLU A 273 23.66 -1.71 5.13
C GLU A 273 23.12 -2.80 6.07
N ARG A 274 22.30 -3.72 5.54
CA ARG A 274 21.85 -4.89 6.29
C ARG A 274 23.02 -5.74 6.80
N LYS A 275 24.01 -6.01 5.95
CA LYS A 275 25.18 -6.80 6.35
C LYS A 275 25.97 -6.13 7.48
N LYS A 276 26.10 -4.80 7.48
CA LYS A 276 26.80 -4.06 8.56
C LYS A 276 26.13 -4.25 9.92
N HIS A 277 24.80 -4.36 9.93
CA HIS A 277 23.99 -4.46 11.15
C HIS A 277 23.44 -5.87 11.40
N GLU A 278 24.00 -6.90 10.75
CA GLU A 278 23.48 -8.28 10.87
C GLU A 278 23.55 -8.86 12.30
N ASN A 279 24.42 -8.28 13.13
CA ASN A 279 24.60 -8.64 14.54
C ASN A 279 23.87 -7.69 15.51
N GLU A 280 23.13 -6.70 15.01
CA GLU A 280 22.37 -5.74 15.81
C GLU A 280 20.87 -6.06 15.74
N GLU A 281 20.39 -6.90 16.67
CA GLU A 281 18.96 -7.24 16.75
C GLU A 281 18.08 -5.99 16.85
N GLY A 282 17.02 -5.95 16.03
CA GLY A 282 16.07 -4.83 16.02
C GLY A 282 16.52 -3.55 15.31
N PHE A 283 17.74 -3.49 14.75
CA PHE A 283 18.17 -2.30 14.00
C PHE A 283 17.43 -2.19 12.67
N GLY A 284 16.59 -1.16 12.52
CA GLY A 284 15.98 -0.74 11.26
C GLY A 284 15.04 -1.75 10.60
N GLY A 285 14.76 -2.89 11.23
CA GLY A 285 14.09 -4.00 10.55
C GLY A 285 14.88 -4.50 9.34
N TYR A 286 16.20 -4.49 9.44
CA TYR A 286 17.12 -5.12 8.47
C TYR A 286 17.31 -6.62 8.74
N GLU A 287 16.73 -7.13 9.83
CA GLU A 287 16.56 -8.55 10.15
C GLU A 287 15.71 -9.34 9.14
#